data_AF-A0A8C3WII4-F1
#
_entry.id   AF-A0A8C3WII4-F1
#
_cell.length_a   1.000
_cell.length_b   1.000
_cell.length_c   1.000
_cell.angle_alpha   90.00
_cell.angle_beta   90.00
_cell.angle_gamma   90.00
#
_symmetry.space_group_name_H-M   'P 1'
#
loop_
_entity.id
_entity.type
_entity.pdbx_description
1 polymer ?
#
loop_
_entity_poly.entity_id
_entity_poly.type
_entity_poly.pdbx_seq_one_letter_code
_entity_poly.pdbx_strand_id
1 'polypeptide(L)'
;ECIQPEFHCGDPQCKSCKRHPCPPGQGAEPEGNFNFGFKCVDCAAGTFSGDRGGHCRPWADCSQFGFLTAFPGNKTHNAVCSPGPPPAKPHSPRTVLVLAVATCILLLTVTQLSLHIWQLMRQRAWPAESQLLLEAPRPAPEDACSFQFPEEERGERLSENKARLEDLWV
;
A
#
# COMPACT_ATOMS: atom_id res chain seq x y z
N GLU A 1 2.13 -44.00 -44.72
CA GLU A 1 3.42 -43.66 -44.08
C GLU A 1 3.13 -42.87 -42.80
N CYS A 2 4.16 -42.53 -42.01
CA CYS A 2 4.03 -41.58 -40.91
C CYS A 2 4.10 -40.14 -41.48
N ILE A 3 2.94 -39.53 -41.73
CA ILE A 3 2.82 -38.21 -42.41
C ILE A 3 2.68 -37.06 -41.39
N GLN A 4 2.38 -37.36 -40.12
CA GLN A 4 2.28 -36.34 -39.07
C GLN A 4 3.67 -35.90 -38.58
N PRO A 5 3.90 -34.58 -38.36
CA PRO A 5 5.05 -34.10 -37.59
C PRO A 5 5.05 -34.74 -36.19
N GLU A 6 6.22 -34.82 -35.56
CA GLU A 6 6.47 -35.57 -34.32
C GLU A 6 6.37 -37.11 -34.44
N PHE A 7 6.22 -37.70 -35.63
CA PHE A 7 6.23 -39.16 -35.79
C PHE A 7 7.39 -39.64 -36.67
N HIS A 8 8.03 -40.74 -36.23
CA HIS A 8 9.02 -41.49 -37.01
C HIS A 8 8.55 -42.93 -37.20
N CYS A 9 9.06 -43.60 -38.24
CA CYS A 9 8.91 -45.04 -38.40
C CYS A 9 9.52 -45.79 -37.19
N GLY A 10 8.73 -46.63 -36.52
CA GLY A 10 9.25 -47.49 -35.44
C GLY A 10 10.03 -48.70 -35.95
N ASP A 11 9.82 -49.09 -37.21
CA ASP A 11 10.41 -50.25 -37.88
C ASP A 11 11.02 -49.85 -39.23
N PRO A 12 12.02 -50.60 -39.77
CA PRO A 12 12.55 -50.37 -41.12
C PRO A 12 11.52 -50.50 -42.26
N GLN A 13 10.38 -51.17 -42.02
CA GLN A 13 9.26 -51.26 -42.96
C GLN A 13 8.16 -50.21 -42.71
N CYS A 14 8.38 -49.26 -41.78
CA CYS A 14 7.46 -48.19 -41.39
C CYS A 14 6.01 -48.65 -41.11
N LYS A 15 5.87 -49.85 -40.52
CA LYS A 15 4.57 -50.45 -40.17
C LYS A 15 3.97 -49.86 -38.90
N SER A 16 4.82 -49.48 -37.94
CA SER A 16 4.44 -48.66 -36.79
C SER A 16 4.96 -47.21 -36.93
N CYS A 17 4.19 -46.26 -36.42
CA CYS A 17 4.61 -44.87 -36.25
C CYS A 17 4.77 -44.58 -34.76
N LYS A 18 5.97 -44.19 -34.34
CA LYS A 18 6.29 -43.86 -32.95
C LYS A 18 6.32 -42.34 -32.80
N ARG A 19 5.69 -41.81 -31.74
CA ARG A 19 5.71 -40.37 -31.44
C ARG A 19 7.00 -39.97 -30.71
N HIS A 20 7.63 -38.92 -31.21
CA HIS A 20 8.84 -38.28 -30.72
C HIS A 20 8.56 -36.77 -30.57
N PRO A 21 7.93 -36.34 -29.46
CA PRO A 21 7.43 -34.98 -29.33
C PRO A 21 8.56 -33.98 -29.04
N CYS A 22 8.45 -32.78 -29.62
CA CYS A 22 9.45 -31.73 -29.40
C CYS A 22 9.36 -31.13 -27.98
N PRO A 23 10.47 -30.59 -27.43
CA PRO A 23 10.43 -29.85 -26.17
C PRO A 23 9.70 -28.51 -26.35
N PRO A 24 9.14 -27.92 -25.27
CA PRO A 24 8.62 -26.56 -25.32
C PRO A 24 9.70 -25.59 -25.81
N GLY A 25 9.32 -24.65 -26.66
CA GLY A 25 10.25 -23.77 -27.37
C GLY A 25 10.63 -24.23 -28.78
N GLN A 26 10.27 -25.46 -29.17
CA GLN A 26 10.60 -26.03 -30.47
C GLN A 26 9.38 -26.56 -31.23
N GLY A 27 9.41 -26.43 -32.56
CA GLY A 27 8.47 -27.02 -33.50
C GLY A 27 9.10 -28.16 -34.31
N ALA A 28 8.27 -29.06 -34.82
CA ALA A 28 8.69 -30.12 -35.74
C ALA A 28 8.71 -29.58 -37.17
N GLU A 29 9.91 -29.36 -37.73
CA GLU A 29 10.12 -28.98 -39.13
C GLU A 29 10.47 -30.24 -39.96
N PRO A 30 9.84 -30.47 -41.13
CA PRO A 30 10.13 -31.63 -41.97
C PRO A 30 11.59 -31.61 -42.47
N GLU A 31 12.18 -32.79 -42.61
CA GLU A 31 13.59 -32.96 -42.98
C GLU A 31 13.80 -34.10 -43.97
N GLY A 32 14.70 -33.87 -44.94
CA GLY A 32 15.03 -34.81 -46.02
C GLY A 32 14.32 -34.50 -47.34
N ASN A 33 14.74 -35.19 -48.39
CA ASN A 33 14.17 -35.05 -49.75
C ASN A 33 12.84 -35.81 -49.94
N PHE A 34 12.42 -36.53 -48.90
CA PHE A 34 11.15 -37.23 -48.79
C PHE A 34 10.59 -36.92 -47.39
N ASN A 35 9.32 -36.50 -47.28
CA ASN A 35 8.73 -35.88 -46.09
C ASN A 35 8.41 -36.86 -44.93
N PHE A 36 9.31 -37.81 -44.66
CA PHE A 36 9.18 -38.84 -43.62
C PHE A 36 10.13 -38.61 -42.43
N GLY A 37 11.05 -37.65 -42.56
CA GLY A 37 11.85 -37.12 -41.47
C GLY A 37 11.27 -35.81 -40.94
N PHE A 38 11.53 -35.52 -39.67
CA PHE A 38 11.37 -34.19 -39.09
C PHE A 38 12.47 -33.99 -38.04
N LYS A 39 12.77 -32.72 -37.75
CA LYS A 39 13.68 -32.27 -36.68
C LYS A 39 12.94 -31.30 -35.77
N CYS A 40 13.34 -31.25 -34.50
CA CYS A 40 12.88 -30.19 -33.60
C CYS A 40 13.77 -28.96 -33.78
N VAL A 41 13.17 -27.83 -34.17
CA VAL A 41 13.84 -26.54 -34.36
C VAL A 41 13.23 -25.48 -33.47
N ASP A 42 14.05 -24.55 -32.99
CA ASP A 42 13.63 -23.43 -32.16
C ASP A 42 12.55 -22.57 -32.87
N CYS A 43 11.47 -22.26 -32.15
CA CYS A 43 10.44 -21.36 -32.65
C CYS A 43 11.02 -19.98 -33.01
N ALA A 44 10.61 -19.46 -34.17
CA ALA A 44 11.04 -18.15 -34.67
C ALA A 44 10.53 -17.01 -33.79
N ALA A 45 11.19 -15.85 -33.83
CA ALA A 45 10.72 -14.64 -33.17
C ALA A 45 9.29 -14.30 -33.65
N GLY A 46 8.40 -13.91 -32.73
CA GLY A 46 6.97 -13.79 -33.00
C GLY A 46 6.17 -15.08 -32.80
N THR A 47 6.80 -16.21 -32.45
CA THR A 47 6.12 -17.50 -32.23
C THR A 47 6.55 -18.23 -30.95
N PHE A 48 5.69 -19.12 -30.45
CA PHE A 48 5.93 -19.94 -29.26
C PHE A 48 5.40 -21.37 -29.41
N SER A 49 5.98 -22.32 -28.68
CA SER A 49 5.38 -23.64 -28.41
C SER A 49 5.47 -23.92 -26.91
N GLY A 50 4.34 -23.78 -26.20
CA GLY A 50 4.25 -24.04 -24.77
C GLY A 50 3.92 -25.48 -24.40
N ASP A 51 3.37 -26.24 -25.33
CA ASP A 51 3.14 -27.67 -25.19
C ASP A 51 4.23 -28.50 -25.90
N ARG A 52 4.25 -29.80 -25.60
CA ARG A 52 5.01 -30.82 -26.33
C ARG A 52 4.20 -31.30 -27.52
N GLY A 53 3.75 -30.36 -28.36
CA GLY A 53 2.93 -30.60 -29.55
C GLY A 53 3.64 -30.28 -30.87
N GLY A 54 4.91 -29.87 -30.84
CA GLY A 54 5.74 -29.68 -32.02
C GLY A 54 5.22 -28.64 -33.00
N HIS A 55 4.45 -27.65 -32.55
CA HIS A 55 3.81 -26.65 -33.41
C HIS A 55 4.02 -25.24 -32.83
N CYS A 56 4.91 -24.46 -33.46
CA CYS A 56 5.07 -23.04 -33.13
C CYS A 56 3.85 -22.24 -33.58
N ARG A 57 3.21 -21.52 -32.65
CA ARG A 57 2.03 -20.67 -32.88
C ARG A 57 2.44 -19.20 -32.76
N PRO A 58 1.83 -18.25 -33.49
CA PRO A 58 2.12 -16.84 -33.32
C PRO A 58 1.80 -16.36 -31.89
N TRP A 59 2.55 -15.37 -31.40
CA TRP A 59 2.19 -14.66 -30.17
C TRP A 59 0.86 -13.91 -30.34
N ALA A 60 0.09 -13.78 -29.26
CA ALA A 60 -1.16 -13.04 -29.26
C ALA A 60 -0.93 -11.53 -29.46
N ASP A 61 -1.54 -10.96 -30.50
CA ASP A 61 -1.60 -9.52 -30.69
C ASP A 61 -2.64 -8.91 -29.76
N CYS A 62 -2.19 -8.37 -28.62
CA CYS A 62 -3.05 -7.67 -27.66
C CYS A 62 -3.68 -6.39 -28.24
N SER A 63 -3.03 -5.75 -29.22
CA SER A 63 -3.50 -4.48 -29.79
C SER A 63 -4.76 -4.66 -30.65
N GLN A 64 -4.89 -5.81 -31.33
CA GLN A 64 -6.11 -6.22 -32.05
C GLN A 64 -7.37 -6.22 -31.15
N PHE A 65 -7.21 -6.43 -29.84
CA PHE A 65 -8.29 -6.47 -28.86
C PHE A 65 -8.36 -5.21 -27.98
N GLY A 66 -7.55 -4.18 -28.26
CA GLY A 66 -7.47 -2.95 -27.45
C GLY A 66 -6.80 -3.14 -26.08
N PHE A 67 -6.08 -4.25 -25.87
CA PHE A 67 -5.34 -4.53 -24.65
C PHE A 67 -3.88 -4.08 -24.75
N LEU A 68 -3.25 -3.84 -23.60
CA LEU A 68 -1.81 -3.64 -23.52
C LEU A 68 -1.10 -4.99 -23.40
N THR A 69 0.07 -5.11 -24.02
CA THR A 69 0.93 -6.29 -23.91
C THR A 69 1.73 -6.21 -22.61
N ALA A 70 1.25 -6.90 -21.56
CA ALA A 70 1.93 -6.96 -20.26
C ALA A 70 3.17 -7.85 -20.27
N PHE A 71 3.19 -8.88 -21.12
CA PHE A 71 4.36 -9.70 -21.42
C PHE A 71 4.41 -9.98 -22.93
N PRO A 72 5.53 -9.74 -23.63
CA PRO A 72 5.59 -9.82 -25.10
C PRO A 72 5.57 -11.24 -25.68
N GLY A 73 5.70 -12.28 -24.85
CA GLY A 73 5.93 -13.64 -25.29
C GLY A 73 7.42 -14.01 -25.34
N ASN A 74 7.69 -15.29 -25.47
CA ASN A 74 9.01 -15.84 -25.79
C ASN A 74 8.82 -17.18 -26.54
N LYS A 75 9.88 -17.99 -26.73
CA LYS A 75 9.76 -19.27 -27.43
C LYS A 75 8.83 -20.28 -26.74
N THR A 76 8.69 -20.24 -25.41
CA THR A 76 7.90 -21.20 -24.62
C THR A 76 6.55 -20.66 -24.15
N HIS A 77 6.36 -19.34 -24.10
CA HIS A 77 5.19 -18.69 -23.54
C HIS A 77 4.58 -17.70 -24.53
N ASN A 78 3.25 -17.66 -24.58
CA ASN A 78 2.51 -16.67 -25.36
C ASN A 78 2.73 -15.25 -24.81
N ALA A 79 2.42 -14.23 -25.60
CA ALA A 79 2.16 -12.89 -25.09
C ALA A 79 0.98 -12.91 -24.10
N VAL A 80 1.05 -12.07 -23.06
CA VAL A 80 -0.01 -11.90 -22.07
C VAL A 80 -0.57 -10.49 -22.19
N CYS A 81 -1.87 -10.41 -22.41
CA CYS A 81 -2.60 -9.16 -22.57
C CYS A 81 -3.20 -8.73 -21.23
N SER A 82 -3.13 -7.44 -20.91
CA SER A 82 -3.83 -6.84 -19.77
C SER A 82 -4.81 -5.76 -20.24
N PRO A 83 -5.92 -5.55 -19.50
CA PRO A 83 -6.62 -4.27 -19.52
C PRO A 83 -5.62 -3.13 -19.39
N GLY A 84 -5.78 -2.08 -20.20
CA GLY A 84 -5.05 -0.83 -19.95
C GLY A 84 -5.40 -0.26 -18.58
N PRO A 85 -4.51 0.53 -17.94
CA PRO A 85 -4.87 1.25 -16.73
C PRO A 85 -6.14 2.07 -17.00
N PRO A 86 -7.11 2.11 -16.07
CA PRO A 86 -8.33 2.87 -16.29
C PRO A 86 -7.97 4.32 -16.59
N PRO A 87 -8.60 4.97 -17.60
CA PRO A 87 -8.23 6.32 -17.99
C PRO A 87 -8.34 7.23 -16.78
N ALA A 88 -7.22 7.87 -16.42
CA ALA A 88 -7.11 8.71 -15.23
C ALA A 88 -8.22 9.75 -15.25
N LYS A 89 -9.26 9.53 -14.44
CA LYS A 89 -10.53 10.22 -14.57
C LYS A 89 -10.27 11.70 -14.27
N PRO A 90 -10.39 12.63 -15.25
CA PRO A 90 -10.20 14.04 -14.95
C PRO A 90 -11.22 14.42 -13.88
N HIS A 91 -10.74 14.97 -12.76
CA HIS A 91 -11.62 15.30 -11.63
C HIS A 91 -12.74 16.19 -12.13
N SER A 92 -13.98 15.69 -12.08
CA SER A 92 -15.13 16.40 -12.61
C SER A 92 -15.20 17.79 -11.97
N PRO A 93 -15.47 18.87 -12.73
CA PRO A 93 -15.56 20.21 -12.15
C PRO A 93 -16.62 20.29 -11.04
N ARG A 94 -17.63 19.41 -11.07
CA ARG A 94 -18.59 19.24 -9.97
C ARG A 94 -17.95 18.67 -8.70
N THR A 95 -17.07 17.68 -8.83
CA THR A 95 -16.32 17.11 -7.69
C THR A 95 -15.36 18.12 -7.09
N VAL A 96 -14.64 18.87 -7.94
CA VAL A 96 -13.73 19.94 -7.49
C VAL A 96 -14.51 21.04 -6.76
N LEU A 97 -15.65 21.47 -7.31
CA LEU A 97 -16.52 22.47 -6.68
C LEU A 97 -17.08 22.00 -5.33
N VAL A 98 -17.56 20.76 -5.22
CA VAL A 98 -18.07 20.21 -3.95
C VAL A 98 -16.98 20.14 -2.88
N LEU A 99 -15.76 19.72 -3.25
CA LEU A 99 -14.62 19.70 -2.33
C LEU A 99 -14.23 21.12 -1.87
N ALA A 100 -14.19 22.09 -2.78
CA ALA A 100 -13.89 23.49 -2.45
C ALA A 100 -14.97 24.12 -1.55
N VAL A 101 -16.26 23.87 -1.81
CA VAL A 101 -17.35 24.35 -0.95
C VAL A 101 -17.28 23.71 0.43
N ALA A 102 -16.98 22.41 0.53
CA ALA A 102 -16.83 21.73 1.81
C ALA A 102 -15.65 22.28 2.64
N THR A 103 -14.49 22.54 2.04
CA THR A 103 -13.36 23.14 2.76
C THR A 103 -13.64 24.59 3.17
N CYS A 104 -14.29 25.40 2.33
CA CYS A 104 -14.73 26.74 2.70
C CYS A 104 -15.69 26.72 3.91
N ILE A 105 -16.69 25.81 3.93
CA ILE A 105 -17.62 25.67 5.05
C ILE A 105 -16.88 25.29 6.34
N LEU A 106 -15.93 24.34 6.27
CA LEU A 106 -15.12 23.94 7.44
C LEU A 106 -14.24 25.08 7.99
N LEU A 107 -13.64 25.89 7.12
CA LEU A 107 -12.88 27.06 7.55
C LEU A 107 -13.77 28.13 8.19
N LEU A 108 -14.98 28.33 7.66
CA LEU A 108 -15.97 29.25 8.23
C LEU A 108 -16.50 28.77 9.59
N THR A 109 -16.78 27.48 9.78
CA THR A 109 -17.22 26.98 11.09
C THR A 109 -16.10 27.00 12.13
N VAL A 110 -14.86 26.64 11.76
CA VAL A 110 -13.70 26.72 12.67
C VAL A 110 -13.42 28.16 13.10
N THR A 111 -13.46 29.12 12.17
CA THR A 111 -13.24 30.54 12.51
C THR A 111 -14.36 31.10 13.40
N GLN A 112 -15.64 30.84 13.09
CA GLN A 112 -16.75 31.24 13.96
C GLN A 112 -16.66 30.61 15.36
N LEU A 113 -16.33 29.32 15.47
CA LEU A 113 -16.11 28.66 16.77
C LEU A 113 -14.94 29.29 17.54
N SER A 114 -13.81 29.58 16.89
CA SER A 114 -12.69 30.27 17.56
C SER A 114 -13.04 31.69 18.01
N LEU A 115 -13.85 32.43 17.23
CA LEU A 115 -14.36 33.74 17.58
C LEU A 115 -15.29 33.68 18.80
N HIS A 116 -16.22 32.72 18.83
CA HIS A 116 -17.10 32.51 19.99
C HIS A 116 -16.33 32.08 21.24
N ILE A 117 -15.37 31.15 21.11
CA ILE A 117 -14.51 30.73 22.23
C ILE A 117 -13.67 31.91 22.75
N TRP A 118 -13.08 32.72 21.86
CA TRP A 118 -12.33 33.92 22.24
C TRP A 118 -13.22 34.96 22.91
N GLN A 119 -14.44 35.20 22.41
CA GLN A 119 -15.42 36.07 23.06
C GLN A 119 -15.77 35.58 24.47
N LEU A 120 -16.08 34.30 24.63
CA LEU A 120 -16.37 33.70 25.94
C LEU A 120 -15.18 33.80 26.91
N MET A 121 -13.96 33.55 26.43
CA MET A 121 -12.74 33.70 27.22
C MET A 121 -12.49 35.16 27.63
N ARG A 122 -12.69 36.12 26.72
CA ARG A 122 -12.53 37.56 27.01
C ARG A 122 -13.60 38.06 27.99
N GLN A 123 -14.85 37.61 27.83
CA GLN A 123 -15.96 37.88 28.76
C GLN A 123 -15.78 37.20 30.13
N ARG A 124 -14.82 36.26 30.27
CA ARG A 124 -14.46 35.62 31.55
C ARG A 124 -13.18 36.18 32.17
N ALA A 125 -12.27 36.71 31.36
CA ALA A 125 -11.08 37.43 31.82
C ALA A 125 -11.42 38.83 32.36
N TRP A 126 -12.24 39.61 31.64
CA TRP A 126 -12.58 40.98 32.03
C TRP A 126 -13.23 41.11 33.42
N PRO A 127 -14.18 40.22 33.84
CA PRO A 127 -14.67 40.22 35.20
C PRO A 127 -13.59 39.92 36.25
N ALA A 128 -12.68 38.98 35.99
CA ALA A 128 -11.61 38.62 36.92
C ALA A 128 -10.61 39.77 37.13
N GLU A 129 -10.24 40.46 36.04
CA GLU A 129 -9.36 41.64 36.07
C GLU A 129 -10.01 42.81 36.83
N SER A 130 -11.33 43.01 36.65
CA SER A 130 -12.07 44.04 37.41
C SER A 130 -12.23 43.76 38.91
N GLN A 131 -12.16 42.50 39.34
CA GLN A 131 -12.17 42.12 40.76
C GLN A 131 -10.80 42.35 41.40
N LEU A 132 -9.71 41.96 40.73
CA LEU A 132 -8.33 42.12 41.25
C LEU A 132 -7.88 43.58 41.39
N LEU A 133 -8.44 44.51 40.64
CA LEU A 133 -8.11 45.94 40.76
C LEU A 133 -8.82 46.61 41.95
N LEU A 134 -9.97 46.07 42.37
CA LEU A 134 -10.76 46.61 43.49
C LEU A 134 -10.20 46.15 44.86
N GLU A 135 -9.67 44.93 44.93
CA GLU A 135 -9.24 44.28 46.17
C GLU A 135 -7.76 44.56 46.52
N ALA A 136 -7.41 45.85 46.67
CA ALA A 136 -6.09 46.29 47.13
C ALA A 136 -6.13 46.68 48.63
N PRO A 137 -5.62 45.86 49.56
CA PRO A 137 -5.87 46.07 50.99
C PRO A 137 -5.17 47.32 51.58
N ARG A 138 -5.88 48.00 52.50
CA ARG A 138 -5.27 48.89 53.50
C ARG A 138 -4.92 48.10 54.78
N PRO A 139 -3.95 48.56 55.59
CA PRO A 139 -3.39 47.75 56.68
C PRO A 139 -4.36 47.55 57.86
N ALA A 140 -4.20 46.41 58.54
CA ALA A 140 -4.87 46.07 59.81
C ALA A 140 -4.36 46.95 60.97
N PRO A 141 -5.17 47.11 62.03
CA PRO A 141 -5.15 46.19 63.19
C PRO A 141 -6.60 45.84 63.67
N GLU A 142 -6.90 45.10 64.75
CA GLU A 142 -6.15 44.22 65.68
C GLU A 142 -7.06 43.07 66.21
N ASP A 143 -6.42 42.07 66.85
CA ASP A 143 -6.93 41.25 67.98
C ASP A 143 -8.03 40.17 67.84
N ALA A 144 -7.95 39.24 68.80
CA ALA A 144 -8.83 38.13 69.16
C ALA A 144 -9.05 36.97 68.15
N CYS A 145 -9.01 35.67 68.49
CA CYS A 145 -8.42 34.79 69.53
C CYS A 145 -9.20 33.43 69.44
N SER A 146 -8.60 32.31 69.90
CA SER A 146 -9.16 30.93 69.98
C SER A 146 -9.13 30.12 68.67
N PHE A 147 -8.38 29.00 68.54
CA PHE A 147 -8.41 27.68 69.24
C PHE A 147 -9.48 26.73 68.65
N GLN A 148 -9.25 25.46 68.29
CA GLN A 148 -8.11 24.49 68.28
C GLN A 148 -8.22 23.64 66.97
N PHE A 149 -7.19 23.07 66.32
CA PHE A 149 -6.22 22.01 66.71
C PHE A 149 -6.87 20.67 67.16
N PRO A 150 -6.22 19.51 67.00
CA PRO A 150 -5.67 18.88 65.78
C PRO A 150 -6.23 17.42 65.65
N GLU A 151 -5.65 16.33 65.12
CA GLU A 151 -4.44 15.94 64.35
C GLU A 151 -4.72 14.55 63.68
N GLU A 152 -4.05 14.16 62.58
CA GLU A 152 -3.58 12.75 62.32
C GLU A 152 -2.95 12.51 60.91
N GLU A 153 -1.69 12.06 60.92
CA GLU A 153 -1.12 10.98 60.09
C GLU A 153 -1.59 10.74 58.63
N ARG A 154 -0.85 11.32 57.65
CA ARG A 154 -0.33 10.48 56.54
C ARG A 154 0.87 11.02 55.74
N GLY A 155 1.99 10.29 55.84
CA GLY A 155 2.79 9.91 54.66
C GLY A 155 3.74 10.97 54.10
N GLU A 156 4.85 11.21 54.80
CA GLU A 156 6.01 11.95 54.30
C GLU A 156 6.60 11.33 53.01
N ARG A 157 7.09 12.18 52.10
CA ARG A 157 8.34 11.92 51.37
C ARG A 157 9.03 13.22 50.92
N LEU A 158 9.94 13.72 51.74
CA LEU A 158 10.90 14.75 51.32
C LEU A 158 12.08 14.07 50.60
N SER A 159 12.55 14.64 49.50
CA SER A 159 13.71 14.12 48.76
C SER A 159 15.01 14.67 49.33
N GLU A 160 16.04 13.81 49.41
CA GLU A 160 17.46 14.20 49.35
C GLU A 160 18.06 15.01 50.54
N ASN A 161 19.35 14.88 50.89
CA ASN A 161 20.39 13.91 50.46
C ASN A 161 21.48 13.76 51.55
N LYS A 162 22.11 12.57 51.59
CA LYS A 162 23.55 12.36 51.90
C LYS A 162 24.07 12.47 53.35
N ALA A 163 25.16 11.71 53.56
CA ALA A 163 26.13 11.73 54.67
C ALA A 163 25.60 11.22 56.04
N ARG A 164 26.02 10.03 56.51
CA ARG A 164 27.34 9.66 57.11
C ARG A 164 27.41 10.01 58.61
N LEU A 165 27.96 9.18 59.51
CA LEU A 165 28.73 7.92 59.39
C LEU A 165 28.85 7.25 60.80
N GLU A 166 29.09 5.94 60.88
CA GLU A 166 29.62 5.17 62.04
C GLU A 166 28.80 5.25 63.36
N ASP A 167 28.15 4.16 63.80
CA ASP A 167 28.68 3.11 64.71
C ASP A 167 28.45 3.48 66.21
N LEU A 168 28.27 2.56 67.18
CA LEU A 168 28.37 1.10 67.19
C LEU A 168 27.30 0.49 68.13
N TRP A 169 27.23 -0.85 68.20
CA TRP A 169 26.56 -1.67 69.22
C TRP A 169 27.00 -1.25 70.64
N VAL A 170 26.23 -1.42 71.72
CA VAL A 170 25.47 -2.61 72.20
C VAL A 170 24.24 -2.18 72.99
#